data_AF-A0A818BTI3-F1
#
_entry.id   AF-A0A818BTI3-F1
#
_cell.length_a   1.000
_cell.length_b   1.000
_cell.length_c   1.000
_cell.angle_alpha   90.00
_cell.angle_beta   90.00
_cell.angle_gamma   90.00
#
_symmetry.space_group_name_H-M   'P 1'
#
loop_
_entity.id
_entity.type
_entity.pdbx_description
1 polymer ?
#
loop_
_entity_poly.entity_id
_entity_poly.type
_entity_poly.pdbx_seq_one_letter_code
_entity_poly.pdbx_strand_id
1 'polypeptide(L)'
;SGDFLGTARLHEELAKYHEQHAELLQFLTNLAQLTKPARLEGINIGLFGLTSTGKSTLINSLLGQNVADTGVGETTTKITPYNGSIFTLWNVPGRNDEVSYFSMEYISFFKGLS
;
A
#
# COMPACT_ATOMS: atom_id res chain seq x y z
N SER A 1 3.23 26.08 -19.39
CA SER A 1 4.57 26.28 -18.80
C SER A 1 4.55 26.59 -17.29
N GLY A 2 3.41 26.54 -16.59
CA GLY A 2 3.33 26.83 -15.14
C GLY A 2 3.41 25.62 -14.19
N ASP A 3 3.20 24.40 -14.66
CA ASP A 3 3.08 23.20 -13.80
C ASP A 3 4.43 22.63 -13.32
N PHE A 4 5.48 22.78 -14.12
CA PHE A 4 6.80 22.18 -13.85
C PHE A 4 7.55 22.84 -12.68
N LEU A 5 7.31 24.13 -12.43
CA LEU A 5 7.91 24.87 -11.33
C LEU A 5 7.24 24.55 -9.98
N GLY A 6 5.94 24.23 -9.99
CA GLY A 6 5.19 23.84 -8.80
C GLY A 6 5.57 22.45 -8.30
N THR A 7 5.71 21.48 -9.21
CA THR A 7 6.12 20.11 -8.86
C THR A 7 7.55 20.04 -8.35
N ALA A 8 8.49 20.80 -8.93
CA ALA A 8 9.87 20.86 -8.47
C ALA A 8 9.98 21.43 -7.05
N ARG A 9 9.23 22.50 -6.75
CA ARG A 9 9.20 23.12 -5.42
C ARG A 9 8.61 22.19 -4.36
N LEU A 10 7.55 21.45 -4.70
CA LEU A 10 6.96 20.44 -3.82
C LEU A 10 7.94 19.29 -3.54
N HIS A 11 8.70 18.84 -4.54
CA HIS A 11 9.73 17.81 -4.34
C HIS A 11 10.84 18.29 -3.40
N GLU A 12 11.25 19.55 -3.52
CA GLU A 12 12.30 20.14 -2.68
C GLU A 12 11.82 20.37 -1.23
N GLU A 13 10.56 20.78 -1.04
CA GLU A 13 9.93 20.89 0.28
C GLU A 13 9.72 19.53 0.94
N LEU A 14 9.30 18.50 0.17
CA LEU A 14 9.18 17.12 0.64
C LEU A 14 10.54 16.51 1.02
N ALA A 15 11.59 16.78 0.23
CA ALA A 15 12.94 16.31 0.52
C ALA A 15 13.48 16.91 1.82
N LYS A 16 13.28 18.23 2.05
CA LYS A 16 13.65 18.90 3.30
C LYS A 16 12.86 18.37 4.50
N TYR A 17 11.57 18.09 4.33
CA TYR A 17 10.74 17.49 5.38
C TYR A 17 11.23 16.08 5.74
N HIS A 18 11.56 15.25 4.74
CA HIS A 18 12.12 13.91 4.98
C HIS A 18 13.47 13.97 5.71
N GLU A 19 14.35 14.90 5.33
CA GLU A 19 15.65 15.06 5.98
C GLU A 19 15.51 15.53 7.43
N GLN A 20 14.64 16.51 7.70
CA GLN A 20 14.38 17.03 9.05
C GLN A 20 13.69 16.03 9.98
N HIS A 21 12.94 15.06 9.44
CA HIS A 21 12.17 14.09 10.22
C HIS A 21 12.66 12.64 10.09
N ALA A 22 13.79 12.40 9.43
CA ALA A 22 14.33 11.07 9.17
C ALA A 22 14.50 10.24 10.45
N GLU A 23 15.04 10.83 11.51
CA GLU A 23 15.24 10.14 12.79
C GLU A 23 13.93 9.75 13.48
N LEU A 24 12.93 10.63 13.45
CA LEU A 24 11.60 10.35 14.00
C LEU A 24 10.91 9.24 13.21
N LEU A 25 10.98 9.30 11.87
CA LEU A 25 10.43 8.26 11.00
C LEU A 25 11.12 6.91 11.24
N GLN A 26 12.45 6.91 11.40
CA GLN A 26 13.21 5.71 11.72
C GLN A 26 12.83 5.16 13.10
N PHE A 27 12.66 6.02 14.10
CA PHE A 27 12.23 5.63 15.44
C PHE A 27 10.82 5.03 15.45
N LEU A 28 9.85 5.68 14.79
CA LEU A 28 8.48 5.17 14.66
C LEU A 28 8.45 3.84 13.88
N THR A 29 9.29 3.71 12.86
CA THR A 29 9.47 2.44 12.12
C THR A 29 10.01 1.35 13.04
N ASN A 30 11.02 1.64 13.85
CA ASN A 30 11.57 0.68 14.81
C ASN A 30 10.53 0.25 15.85
N LEU A 31 9.73 1.19 16.39
CA LEU A 31 8.64 0.86 17.30
C LEU A 31 7.58 -0.03 16.62
N ALA A 32 7.19 0.29 15.39
CA ALA A 32 6.29 -0.55 14.60
C ALA A 32 6.90 -1.92 14.29
N GLN A 33 8.22 -2.04 14.19
CA GLN A 33 8.92 -3.32 14.05
C GLN A 33 8.98 -4.13 15.36
N LEU A 34 8.82 -3.50 16.51
CA LEU A 34 8.79 -4.19 17.81
C LEU A 34 7.36 -4.60 18.24
N THR A 35 6.32 -4.05 17.63
CA THR A 35 4.95 -4.48 17.91
C THR A 35 4.68 -5.88 17.36
N LYS A 36 3.98 -6.70 18.16
CA LYS A 36 3.46 -7.98 17.68
C LYS A 36 2.43 -7.70 16.58
N PRO A 37 2.56 -8.33 15.41
CA PRO A 37 1.55 -8.17 14.37
C PRO A 37 0.20 -8.70 14.83
N ALA A 38 -0.86 -8.08 14.34
CA ALA A 38 -2.16 -8.73 14.33
C ALA A 38 -2.03 -9.98 13.46
N ARG A 39 -2.29 -11.16 14.05
CA ARG A 39 -2.30 -12.41 13.28
C ARG A 39 -3.48 -12.39 12.34
N LEU A 40 -3.23 -12.65 11.06
CA LEU A 40 -4.27 -12.94 10.10
C LEU A 40 -4.56 -14.45 10.17
N GLU A 41 -5.81 -14.82 10.37
CA GLU A 41 -6.22 -16.22 10.39
C GLU A 41 -6.50 -16.75 8.97
N GLY A 42 -6.33 -18.06 8.77
CA GLY A 42 -6.60 -18.71 7.49
C GLY A 42 -5.57 -18.41 6.40
N ILE A 43 -5.94 -18.66 5.15
CA ILE A 43 -5.06 -18.45 3.99
C ILE A 43 -5.15 -16.98 3.56
N ASN A 44 -4.04 -16.24 3.65
CA ASN A 44 -3.99 -14.82 3.32
C ASN A 44 -3.06 -14.58 2.13
N ILE A 45 -3.57 -13.93 1.08
CA ILE A 45 -2.85 -13.68 -0.17
C ILE A 45 -2.84 -12.17 -0.44
N GLY A 46 -1.66 -11.55 -0.42
CA GLY A 46 -1.49 -10.14 -0.77
C GLY A 46 -1.24 -9.94 -2.27
N LEU A 47 -1.98 -9.02 -2.90
CA LEU A 47 -1.78 -8.60 -4.29
C LEU A 47 -1.07 -7.25 -4.35
N PHE A 48 0.11 -7.23 -4.96
CA PHE A 48 0.98 -6.06 -5.06
C PHE A 48 1.31 -5.73 -6.52
N GLY A 49 1.68 -4.48 -6.79
CA GLY A 49 2.10 -4.01 -8.12
C GLY A 49 1.61 -2.59 -8.42
N LEU A 50 2.13 -1.98 -9.47
CA LEU A 50 1.85 -0.58 -9.85
C LEU A 50 0.34 -0.31 -10.03
N THR A 51 -0.05 0.96 -10.02
CA THR A 51 -1.45 1.33 -10.30
C THR A 51 -1.82 0.92 -11.73
N SER A 52 -3.07 0.52 -11.94
CA SER A 52 -3.58 0.08 -13.25
C SER A 52 -2.96 -1.21 -13.83
N THR A 53 -2.27 -2.04 -13.04
CA THR A 53 -1.72 -3.34 -13.50
C THR A 53 -2.72 -4.50 -13.52
N GLY A 54 -3.99 -4.26 -13.15
CA GLY A 54 -5.05 -5.27 -13.20
C GLY A 54 -5.26 -6.09 -11.92
N LYS A 55 -4.75 -5.65 -10.76
CA LYS A 55 -4.97 -6.32 -9.46
C LYS A 55 -6.46 -6.53 -9.13
N SER A 56 -7.26 -5.47 -9.21
CA SER A 56 -8.71 -5.53 -8.98
C SER A 56 -9.41 -6.46 -9.97
N THR A 57 -8.96 -6.48 -11.23
CA THR A 57 -9.46 -7.41 -12.25
C THR A 57 -9.17 -8.87 -11.86
N LEU A 58 -7.95 -9.16 -11.39
CA LEU A 58 -7.58 -10.50 -10.93
C LEU A 58 -8.41 -10.94 -9.72
N ILE A 59 -8.68 -10.05 -8.77
CA ILE A 59 -9.56 -10.34 -7.63
C ILE A 59 -10.95 -10.74 -8.10
N ASN A 60 -11.54 -9.96 -9.00
CA ASN A 60 -12.87 -10.25 -9.54
C ASN A 60 -12.90 -11.59 -10.28
N SER A 61 -11.84 -11.89 -11.05
CA SER A 61 -11.71 -13.18 -11.73
C SER A 61 -11.57 -14.35 -10.76
N LEU A 62 -10.75 -14.23 -9.72
CA LEU A 62 -10.54 -15.29 -8.72
C LEU A 62 -11.79 -15.56 -7.87
N LEU A 63 -12.59 -14.53 -7.60
CA LEU A 63 -13.83 -14.66 -6.84
C LEU A 63 -15.05 -14.97 -7.71
N GLY A 64 -14.94 -14.85 -9.03
CA GLY A 64 -16.06 -15.02 -9.95
C GLY A 64 -17.17 -13.96 -9.81
N GLN A 65 -16.86 -12.81 -9.23
CA GLN A 65 -17.80 -11.73 -8.92
C GLN A 65 -17.15 -10.36 -9.12
N ASN A 66 -17.94 -9.34 -9.44
CA ASN A 66 -17.44 -7.97 -9.64
C ASN A 66 -17.53 -7.17 -8.33
N VAL A 67 -16.53 -7.34 -7.46
CA VAL A 67 -16.50 -6.77 -6.09
C VAL A 67 -15.41 -5.75 -5.86
N ALA A 68 -14.31 -5.84 -6.59
CA ALA A 68 -13.23 -4.85 -6.56
C ALA A 68 -13.43 -3.82 -7.65
N ASP A 69 -13.36 -2.53 -7.28
CA ASP A 69 -13.51 -1.43 -8.22
C ASP A 69 -12.40 -1.47 -9.30
N THR A 70 -12.84 -1.44 -10.56
CA THR A 70 -11.98 -1.43 -11.75
C THR A 70 -12.21 -0.13 -12.54
N GLY A 71 -11.14 0.46 -13.06
CA GLY A 71 -11.17 1.76 -13.75
C GLY A 71 -9.77 2.33 -13.97
N VAL A 72 -9.68 3.46 -14.68
CA VAL A 72 -8.42 4.17 -14.93
C VAL A 72 -8.13 5.12 -13.77
N GLY A 73 -7.01 4.92 -13.06
CA GLY A 73 -6.58 5.74 -11.92
C GLY A 73 -6.29 4.93 -10.65
N GLU A 74 -5.92 5.60 -9.55
CA GLU A 74 -5.84 4.96 -8.24
C GLU A 74 -7.25 4.63 -7.72
N THR A 75 -7.70 3.40 -7.94
CA THR A 75 -8.99 2.92 -7.42
C THR A 75 -8.89 2.37 -5.99
N THR A 76 -7.68 2.19 -5.46
CA THR A 76 -7.43 1.56 -4.16
C THR A 76 -6.50 2.45 -3.34
N THR A 77 -7.02 3.08 -2.27
CA THR A 77 -6.28 4.00 -1.40
C THR A 77 -5.91 3.40 -0.04
N LYS A 78 -6.43 2.22 0.29
CA LYS A 78 -6.19 1.47 1.53
C LYS A 78 -6.02 -0.02 1.22
N ILE A 79 -5.36 -0.76 2.12
CA ILE A 79 -5.33 -2.22 2.05
C ILE A 79 -6.75 -2.76 2.28
N THR A 80 -7.32 -3.45 1.29
CA THR A 80 -8.71 -3.90 1.32
C THR A 80 -8.81 -5.43 1.23
N PRO A 81 -9.49 -6.11 2.18
CA PRO A 81 -9.73 -7.54 2.12
C PRO A 81 -10.92 -7.90 1.22
N TYR A 82 -10.78 -9.01 0.50
CA TYR A 82 -11.85 -9.69 -0.23
C TYR A 82 -11.86 -11.17 0.14
N ASN A 83 -12.95 -11.60 0.78
CA ASN A 83 -13.05 -12.94 1.34
C ASN A 83 -13.54 -13.95 0.28
N GLY A 84 -12.78 -15.02 0.11
CA GLY A 84 -13.21 -16.27 -0.50
C GLY A 84 -13.68 -17.27 0.57
N SER A 85 -14.00 -18.49 0.14
CA SER A 85 -14.49 -19.54 1.05
C SER A 85 -13.44 -20.04 2.05
N ILE A 86 -12.17 -20.04 1.65
CA ILE A 86 -11.03 -20.55 2.46
C ILE A 86 -9.84 -19.60 2.49
N PHE A 87 -9.93 -18.46 1.81
CA PHE A 87 -8.83 -17.51 1.66
C PHE A 87 -9.32 -16.06 1.73
N THR A 88 -8.40 -15.15 2.03
CA THR A 88 -8.60 -13.70 1.92
C THR A 88 -7.61 -13.13 0.92
N LEU A 89 -8.11 -12.43 -0.10
CA LEU A 89 -7.31 -11.65 -1.03
C LEU A 89 -7.19 -10.23 -0.51
N TRP A 90 -5.97 -9.76 -0.28
CA TRP A 90 -5.69 -8.41 0.19
C TRP A 90 -5.24 -7.57 -1.00
N ASN A 91 -6.09 -6.65 -1.45
CA ASN A 91 -5.73 -5.68 -2.48
C ASN A 91 -4.90 -4.57 -1.83
N VAL A 92 -3.63 -4.50 -2.19
CA VAL A 92 -2.74 -3.46 -1.70
C VAL A 92 -2.70 -2.33 -2.74
N PRO A 93 -2.89 -1.06 -2.33
CA PRO A 93 -2.79 0.10 -3.23
C PRO A 93 -1.57 0.00 -4.15
N GLY A 94 -1.83 0.10 -5.45
CA GLY A 94 -0.75 0.25 -6.41
C GLY A 94 -0.12 1.63 -6.27
N ARG A 95 1.16 1.75 -6.61
CA ARG A 95 1.88 3.03 -6.55
C ARG A 95 2.68 3.23 -7.82
N ASN A 96 2.73 4.47 -8.30
CA ASN A 96 3.46 4.81 -9.52
C ASN A 96 4.80 5.52 -9.24
N ASP A 97 4.94 6.24 -8.12
CA ASP A 97 6.17 6.97 -7.76
C ASP A 97 6.52 6.81 -6.25
N GLU A 98 7.79 7.06 -5.93
CA GLU A 98 8.63 6.73 -4.74
C GLU A 98 8.05 6.91 -3.31
N VAL A 99 6.87 6.38 -3.00
CA VAL A 99 6.46 6.19 -1.60
C VAL A 99 7.00 4.86 -1.11
N SER A 100 8.07 4.97 -0.32
CA SER A 100 8.75 3.83 0.29
C SER A 100 7.78 2.88 1.00
N TYR A 101 7.94 1.58 0.78
CA TYR A 101 7.22 0.48 1.46
C TYR A 101 7.48 0.46 2.98
N PHE A 102 8.23 1.41 3.53
CA PHE A 102 8.48 1.58 4.97
C PHE A 102 7.36 2.29 5.73
N SER A 103 6.19 2.56 5.14
CA SER A 103 5.09 3.06 5.95
C SER A 103 4.65 2.00 6.97
N MET A 104 4.33 2.45 8.19
CA MET A 104 3.96 1.56 9.30
C MET A 104 2.78 0.62 8.95
N GLU A 105 1.89 1.06 8.06
CA GLU A 105 0.76 0.27 7.56
C GLU A 105 1.25 -1.00 6.82
N TYR A 106 2.22 -0.84 5.91
CA TYR A 106 2.75 -1.96 5.13
C TYR A 106 3.57 -2.91 5.99
N ILE A 107 4.45 -2.39 6.85
CA ILE A 107 5.25 -3.20 7.77
C ILE A 107 4.35 -4.04 8.68
N SER A 108 3.29 -3.44 9.23
CA SER A 108 2.34 -4.16 10.08
C SER A 108 1.58 -5.24 9.31
N PHE A 109 1.20 -4.95 8.06
CA PHE A 109 0.56 -5.91 7.18
C PHE A 109 1.46 -7.10 6.83
N PHE A 110 2.71 -6.85 6.42
CA PHE A 110 3.67 -7.91 6.07
C PHE A 110 3.91 -8.86 7.24
N LYS A 111 4.06 -8.31 8.45
CA LYS A 111 4.20 -9.12 9.66
C LYS A 111 2.93 -9.91 10.02
N GLY A 112 1.76 -9.45 9.60
CA GLY A 112 0.50 -10.17 9.79
C GLY A 112 0.32 -11.35 8.83
N LEU A 113 1.01 -11.34 7.68
CA LEU A 113 1.01 -12.42 6.69
C LEU A 113 1.94 -13.60 7.06
N SER A 114 2.90 -13.39 7.97
CA SER A 114 3.94 -14.37 8.37
C SER A 114 3.57 -15.24 9.56
#